data_AF-A0A3M1AN14-F1
#
_entry.id   AF-A0A3M1AN14-F1
#
_cell.length_a   1.000
_cell.length_b   1.000
_cell.length_c   1.000
_cell.angle_alpha   90.00
_cell.angle_beta   90.00
_cell.angle_gamma   90.00
#
_symmetry.space_group_name_H-M   'P 1'
#
loop_
_entity.id
_entity.type
_entity.pdbx_description
1 polymer ?
#
loop_
_entity_poly.entity_id
_entity_poly.type
_entity_poly.pdbx_seq_one_letter_code
_entity_poly.pdbx_strand_id
1 'polypeptide(L)' 'SVGARHGSPVVLAISAREMFEAGHAFYHAGRETWLVRSVPREYLQVLPFAG' A
#
# COMPACT_ATOMS: atom_id res chain seq x y z
N SER A 1 6.74 0.15 13.83
CA SER A 1 5.90 0.66 12.73
C SER A 1 6.78 1.24 11.64
N VAL A 2 6.52 0.94 10.36
CA VAL A 2 7.33 1.41 9.22
C VAL A 2 7.24 2.92 8.97
N GLY A 3 6.10 3.55 9.29
CA GLY A 3 5.91 5.00 9.10
C GLY A 3 6.56 5.88 10.17
N ALA A 4 6.76 5.35 11.38
CA ALA A 4 7.23 6.14 12.52
C ALA A 4 8.71 6.57 12.46
N ARG A 5 9.47 6.11 11.45
CA ARG A 5 10.89 6.48 11.27
C ARG A 5 11.10 7.92 10.80
N HIS A 6 10.05 8.57 10.29
CA HIS A 6 10.13 9.91 9.70
C HIS A 6 9.08 10.90 10.26
N GLY A 7 8.52 10.62 11.45
CA GLY A 7 7.51 11.46 12.10
C GLY A 7 6.13 10.80 12.15
N SER A 8 5.07 11.61 12.18
CA SER A 8 3.70 11.12 12.25
C SER A 8 3.34 10.32 10.99
N PRO A 9 2.94 9.04 11.12
CA PRO A 9 2.65 8.21 9.97
C PRO A 9 1.31 8.61 9.32
N VAL A 10 1.26 8.47 8.00
CA VAL A 10 0.02 8.47 7.23
C VAL A 10 -0.21 7.05 6.73
N VAL A 11 -1.44 6.55 6.87
CA VAL A 11 -1.83 5.24 6.35
C VAL A 11 -2.47 5.43 4.98
N LEU A 12 -1.99 4.69 3.99
CA LEU A 12 -2.55 4.65 2.65
C LEU A 12 -3.20 3.28 2.42
N ALA A 13 -4.47 3.27 2.03
CA ALA A 13 -5.13 2.12 1.45
C ALA A 13 -4.79 2.02 -0.04
N ILE A 14 -4.62 0.80 -0.52
CA ILE A 14 -4.37 0.49 -1.93
C ILE A 14 -5.54 -0.35 -2.45
N SER A 15 -6.14 0.05 -3.57
CA SER A 15 -7.11 -0.75 -4.33
C SER A 15 -6.42 -1.93 -5.04
N ALA A 16 -5.82 -2.84 -4.27
CA ALA A 16 -4.91 -3.87 -4.76
C ALA A 16 -5.60 -4.87 -5.71
N ARG A 17 -6.89 -5.15 -5.49
CA ARG A 17 -7.68 -6.00 -6.37
C ARG A 17 -7.81 -5.39 -7.78
N GLU A 18 -8.18 -4.12 -7.86
CA GLU A 18 -8.35 -3.40 -9.12
C GLU A 18 -7.01 -3.30 -9.86
N MET A 19 -5.92 -3.04 -9.14
CA MET A 19 -4.57 -3.09 -9.72
C MET A 19 -4.22 -4.45 -10.29
N PHE A 20 -4.53 -5.54 -9.57
CA PHE A 20 -4.25 -6.89 -10.04
C PHE A 20 -5.08 -7.22 -11.30
N GLU A 21 -6.36 -6.86 -11.30
CA GLU A 21 -7.27 -7.03 -12.45
C GLU A 21 -6.81 -6.18 -13.66
N ALA A 22 -6.20 -5.01 -13.42
CA ALA A 22 -5.57 -4.17 -14.44
C ALA A 22 -4.19 -4.69 -14.94
N GLY A 23 -3.69 -5.81 -14.40
CA GLY A 23 -2.47 -6.47 -14.84
C GLY A 23 -1.19 -6.08 -14.09
N HIS A 24 -1.30 -5.37 -12.97
CA HIS A 24 -0.12 -5.10 -12.12
C HIS A 24 0.30 -6.36 -11.36
N ALA A 25 1.59 -6.70 -11.44
CA ALA A 25 2.16 -7.84 -10.74
C ALA A 25 2.37 -7.55 -9.24
N PHE A 26 1.84 -8.43 -8.40
CA PHE A 26 2.07 -8.47 -6.96
C PHE A 26 2.91 -9.69 -6.60
N TYR A 27 3.85 -9.51 -5.67
CA TYR A 27 4.75 -10.56 -5.21
C TYR A 27 4.62 -10.71 -3.70
N HIS A 28 4.38 -11.93 -3.21
CA HIS A 28 4.31 -12.22 -1.78
C HIS A 28 5.73 -12.34 -1.21
N ALA A 29 6.13 -11.39 -0.36
CA ALA A 29 7.50 -11.27 0.16
C ALA A 29 7.65 -11.73 1.62
N GLY A 30 6.57 -12.19 2.24
CA GLY A 30 6.55 -12.66 3.61
C GLY A 30 5.13 -12.65 4.16
N ARG A 31 4.97 -13.15 5.40
CA ARG A 31 3.66 -13.46 6.01
C ARG A 31 2.57 -12.39 5.85
N GLU A 32 2.93 -11.12 5.94
CA GLU A 32 1.98 -10.00 5.87
C GLU A 32 2.50 -8.89 4.93
N THR A 33 3.45 -9.21 4.04
CA THR A 33 4.13 -8.22 3.21
C THR A 33 4.07 -8.60 1.74
N TRP A 34 3.65 -7.64 0.94
CA TRP A 34 3.56 -7.73 -0.51
C TRP A 34 4.45 -6.68 -1.15
N LEU A 35 4.99 -7.01 -2.32
CA LEU A 35 5.76 -6.11 -3.16
C LEU A 35 5.01 -5.88 -4.46
N VAL A 36 5.09 -4.65 -4.95
CA VAL A 36 4.62 -4.23 -6.27
C VAL A 36 5.63 -3.22 -6.80
N ARG A 37 5.80 -3.14 -8.12
CA ARG A 37 6.78 -2.23 -8.74
C ARG A 37 6.52 -0.77 -8.40
N SER A 38 5.25 -0.35 -8.50
CA SER A 38 4.78 0.99 -8.18
C SER A 38 3.26 0.97 -8.01
N VAL A 39 2.72 1.86 -7.19
CA VAL A 39 1.27 2.07 -7.03
C VAL A 39 0.88 3.37 -7.72
N PRO A 40 0.11 3.33 -8.83
CA PRO A 40 -0.45 4.54 -9.43
C PRO A 40 -1.37 5.30 -8.46
N ARG A 41 -1.46 6.63 -8.61
CA ARG A 41 -2.15 7.51 -7.64
C ARG A 41 -3.64 7.20 -7.52
N GLU A 42 -4.25 6.75 -8.62
CA GLU A 42 -5.67 6.43 -8.75
C GLU A 42 -6.09 5.26 -7.86
N TYR A 43 -5.13 4.41 -7.46
CA TYR A 43 -5.37 3.29 -6.56
C TYR A 43 -5.01 3.61 -5.10
N LEU A 44 -4.63 4.85 -4.78
CA LEU A 44 -4.29 5.27 -3.42
C LEU A 44 -5.44 6.03 -2.76
N GLN A 45 -5.72 5.69 -1.51
CA GLN A 45 -6.61 6.44 -0.65
C GLN A 45 -5.94 6.70 0.70
N VAL A 46 -5.99 7.95 1.19
CA VAL A 46 -5.55 8.27 2.55
C VAL A 46 -6.58 7.75 3.54
N LEU A 47 -6.14 6.94 4.49
CA LEU A 47 -6.97 6.51 5.62
C LEU A 47 -6.76 7.44 6.82
N PRO A 48 -7.81 7.66 7.63
CA PRO A 48 -7.66 8.30 8.93
C PRO A 48 -6.72 7.46 9.79
N PHE A 49 -5.64 8.07 10.29
CA PHE A 49 -4.79 7.45 11.29
C PHE A 49 -5.36 7.74 12.67
N ALA A 50 -6.09 6.77 13.23
CA ALA A 50 -6.37 6.73 14.67
C ALA A 50 -5.11 6.16 15.33
N GLY A 51 -4.33 7.03 15.97
CA GLY A 51 -3.11 6.64 16.69
C GLY A 51 -3.38 5.61 17.79
#